data_AF-A0A257NB26-F1
#
_entry.id   AF-A0A257NB26-F1
#
_cell.length_a   1.000
_cell.length_b   1.000
_cell.length_c   1.000
_cell.angle_alpha   90.00
_cell.angle_beta   90.00
_cell.angle_gamma   90.00
#
_symmetry.space_group_name_H-M   'P 1'
#
loop_
_entity.id
_entity.type
_entity.pdbx_description
1 polymer ?
#
loop_
_entity_poly.entity_id
_entity_poly.type
_entity_poly.pdbx_seq_one_letter_code
_entity_poly.pdbx_strand_id
1 'polypeptide(L)'
;MPHGPVLSGTLDLINEDTEGCWDKLIKDEANKEVSLKHNLEIDDLDELCLAEIKILDKTFDEFGKMGRFEISKYTHDYCAEWQDPNGSSFPIKPEEIFRAVGKNESEIRKLVRKHTEQQQLNQLKTALGNDFNTNRSR
;
A
#
# COMPACT_ATOMS: atom_id res chain seq x y z
N MET A 1 -4.47 -9.23 -12.57
CA MET A 1 -5.16 -8.13 -11.85
C MET A 1 -6.24 -7.48 -12.71
N PRO A 2 -7.29 -8.23 -13.09
CA PRO A 2 -8.45 -7.65 -13.80
C PRO A 2 -9.30 -6.73 -12.90
N HIS A 3 -9.12 -6.79 -11.57
CA HIS A 3 -9.92 -6.05 -10.59
C HIS A 3 -9.23 -4.80 -10.03
N GLY A 4 -8.35 -4.18 -10.85
CA GLY A 4 -7.67 -2.95 -10.50
C GLY A 4 -6.29 -3.16 -9.89
N PRO A 5 -5.54 -2.08 -9.64
CA PRO A 5 -4.24 -2.15 -9.01
C PRO A 5 -4.40 -2.49 -7.53
N VAL A 6 -3.43 -3.22 -7.00
CA VAL A 6 -3.33 -3.53 -5.57
C VAL A 6 -1.89 -3.34 -5.14
N LEU A 7 -1.69 -2.88 -3.90
CA LEU A 7 -0.37 -2.91 -3.28
C LEU A 7 -0.02 -4.37 -2.99
N SER A 8 1.04 -4.88 -3.60
CA SER A 8 1.43 -6.29 -3.47
C SER A 8 1.63 -6.68 -2.02
N GLY A 9 2.32 -5.86 -1.21
CA GLY A 9 2.50 -6.13 0.21
C GLY A 9 1.18 -6.27 0.98
N THR A 10 0.16 -5.46 0.67
CA THR A 10 -1.17 -5.61 1.26
C THR A 10 -1.88 -6.88 0.78
N LEU A 11 -1.75 -7.21 -0.51
CA LEU A 11 -2.28 -8.45 -1.07
C LEU A 11 -1.64 -9.68 -0.42
N ASP A 12 -0.33 -9.63 -0.19
CA ASP A 12 0.44 -10.70 0.46
C ASP A 12 -0.04 -10.86 1.90
N LEU A 13 -0.18 -9.76 2.66
CA LEU A 13 -0.73 -9.77 4.03
C LEU A 13 -2.16 -10.34 4.12
N ILE A 14 -2.98 -10.16 3.08
CA ILE A 14 -4.35 -10.73 3.04
C ILE A 14 -4.33 -12.23 2.70
N ASN A 15 -3.37 -12.68 1.88
CA ASN A 15 -3.33 -14.07 1.40
C ASN A 15 -2.51 -15.00 2.30
N GLU A 16 -1.55 -14.46 3.02
CA GLU A 16 -0.67 -15.22 3.91
C GLU A 16 -1.17 -15.14 5.35
N ASP A 17 -1.07 -16.26 6.07
CA ASP A 17 -1.23 -16.26 7.53
C ASP A 17 0.03 -15.64 8.13
N THR A 18 -0.02 -14.31 8.33
CA THR A 18 1.17 -13.55 8.70
C THR A 18 1.32 -13.49 10.21
N GLU A 19 2.39 -14.11 10.74
CA GLU A 19 2.83 -13.87 12.11
C GLU A 19 3.27 -12.40 12.22
N GLY A 20 2.38 -11.52 12.67
CA GLY A 20 2.63 -10.08 12.62
C GLY A 20 1.56 -9.23 13.30
N CYS A 21 1.68 -7.90 13.16
CA CYS A 21 0.71 -6.96 13.72
C CYS A 21 -0.68 -7.11 13.10
N TRP A 22 -0.79 -7.55 11.84
CA TRP A 22 -2.06 -7.81 11.18
C TRP A 22 -2.84 -8.93 11.87
N ASP A 23 -2.21 -10.04 12.23
CA ASP A 23 -2.88 -11.12 12.95
C ASP A 23 -3.36 -10.69 14.35
N LYS A 24 -2.81 -9.63 14.95
CA LYS A 24 -3.35 -9.12 16.22
C LYS A 24 -4.69 -8.40 16.05
N LEU A 25 -4.90 -7.77 14.89
CA LEU A 25 -5.98 -6.79 14.68
C LEU A 25 -7.06 -7.29 13.72
N ILE A 26 -6.67 -8.05 12.69
CA ILE A 26 -7.49 -8.41 11.54
C ILE A 26 -7.74 -9.92 11.54
N LYS A 27 -8.99 -10.31 11.33
CA LYS A 27 -9.47 -11.68 11.23
C LYS A 27 -9.85 -11.97 9.78
N ASP A 28 -9.41 -13.12 9.28
CA ASP A 28 -9.88 -13.65 7.99
C ASP A 28 -11.35 -14.09 8.07
N GLU A 29 -12.10 -13.82 7.00
CA GLU A 29 -13.51 -14.19 6.85
C GLU A 29 -13.75 -14.88 5.49
N ALA A 30 -14.91 -15.52 5.36
CA ALA A 30 -15.29 -16.16 4.11
C ALA A 30 -15.34 -15.14 2.94
N ASN A 31 -15.13 -15.62 1.71
CA ASN A 31 -15.21 -14.82 0.49
C ASN A 31 -14.20 -13.67 0.34
N LYS A 32 -13.00 -13.83 0.94
CA LYS A 32 -11.92 -12.82 0.89
C LYS A 32 -12.34 -11.51 1.54
N GLU A 33 -13.14 -11.62 2.59
CA GLU A 33 -13.49 -10.51 3.46
C GLU A 33 -12.64 -10.57 4.73
N VAL A 34 -12.58 -9.46 5.46
CA VAL A 34 -11.85 -9.37 6.71
C VAL A 34 -12.67 -8.62 7.75
N SER A 35 -12.48 -8.94 9.02
CA SER A 35 -13.12 -8.26 10.14
C SER A 35 -12.10 -7.89 11.22
N LEU A 36 -12.47 -7.04 12.17
CA LEU A 36 -11.63 -6.79 13.33
C LEU A 36 -11.74 -7.95 14.32
N LYS A 37 -10.60 -8.40 14.88
CA LYS A 37 -10.59 -9.44 15.92
C LYS A 37 -11.23 -8.97 17.23
N HIS A 38 -11.11 -7.69 17.52
CA HIS A 38 -11.69 -7.02 18.68
C HIS A 38 -11.98 -5.56 18.33
N ASN A 39 -12.84 -4.89 19.10
CA ASN A 39 -13.07 -3.46 18.93
C ASN A 39 -11.81 -2.70 19.32
N LEU A 40 -11.46 -1.69 18.53
CA LEU A 40 -10.33 -0.80 18.80
C LEU A 40 -10.84 0.53 19.36
N GLU A 41 -10.14 1.06 20.34
CA GLU A 41 -10.26 2.42 20.83
C GLU A 41 -9.17 3.30 20.20
N ILE A 42 -9.33 4.63 20.26
CA ILE A 42 -8.33 5.56 19.72
C ILE A 42 -6.98 5.39 20.42
N ASP A 43 -6.98 5.02 21.70
CA ASP A 43 -5.78 4.77 22.48
C ASP A 43 -5.01 3.51 21.99
N ASP A 44 -5.67 2.59 21.27
CA ASP A 44 -5.01 1.45 20.61
C ASP A 44 -4.28 1.85 19.31
N LEU A 45 -4.44 3.11 18.88
CA LEU A 45 -3.85 3.69 17.66
C LEU A 45 -2.77 4.74 17.99
N ASP A 46 -2.12 4.61 19.15
CA ASP A 46 -1.11 5.56 19.66
C ASP A 46 0.13 5.70 18.76
N GLU A 47 0.42 4.69 17.95
CA GLU A 47 1.46 4.72 16.92
C GLU A 47 1.13 5.66 15.73
N LEU A 48 -0.13 6.05 15.57
CA LEU A 48 -0.57 6.96 14.51
C LEU A 48 -0.66 8.39 15.05
N CYS A 49 -0.08 9.33 14.31
CA CYS A 49 -0.25 10.75 14.62
C CYS A 49 -1.63 11.26 14.18
N LEU A 50 -2.07 12.39 14.76
CA LEU A 50 -3.35 13.02 14.42
C LEU A 50 -3.51 13.35 12.93
N ALA A 51 -2.42 13.60 12.20
CA ALA A 51 -2.48 13.88 10.77
C ALA A 51 -2.77 12.60 9.97
N GLU A 52 -2.22 11.46 10.38
CA GLU A 52 -2.47 10.16 9.75
C GLU A 52 -3.91 9.71 9.98
N ILE A 53 -4.43 9.85 11.21
CA ILE A 53 -5.83 9.55 11.54
C ILE A 53 -6.78 10.36 10.64
N LYS A 54 -6.54 11.67 10.48
CA LYS A 54 -7.35 12.52 9.59
C LYS A 54 -7.31 12.10 8.12
N ILE A 55 -6.18 11.58 7.66
CA ILE A 55 -6.06 11.06 6.29
C ILE A 55 -6.88 9.78 6.15
N LEU A 56 -6.84 8.88 7.14
CA LEU A 56 -7.65 7.67 7.18
C LEU A 56 -9.15 7.99 7.18
N ASP A 57 -9.59 8.88 8.07
CA ASP A 57 -10.99 9.33 8.15
C ASP A 57 -11.47 9.88 6.81
N LYS A 58 -10.71 10.81 6.22
CA LYS A 58 -11.06 11.40 4.92
C LYS A 58 -11.16 10.34 3.82
N THR A 59 -10.21 9.40 3.79
CA THR A 59 -10.19 8.33 2.78
C THR A 59 -11.38 7.40 2.97
N PHE A 60 -11.72 7.05 4.21
CA PHE A 60 -12.86 6.19 4.53
C PHE A 60 -14.20 6.89 4.26
N ASP A 61 -14.31 8.19 4.54
CA ASP A 61 -15.51 8.97 4.22
C ASP A 61 -15.79 9.01 2.70
N GLU A 62 -14.74 9.06 1.90
CA GLU A 62 -14.81 9.11 0.44
C GLU A 62 -15.09 7.73 -0.18
N PHE A 63 -14.38 6.68 0.25
CA PHE A 63 -14.39 5.37 -0.42
C PHE A 63 -15.02 4.24 0.40
N GLY A 64 -15.13 4.38 1.72
CA GLY A 64 -15.50 3.29 2.64
C GLY A 64 -16.94 2.78 2.48
N LYS A 65 -17.80 3.52 1.76
CA LYS A 65 -19.16 3.10 1.42
C LYS A 65 -19.25 2.32 0.11
N MET A 66 -18.18 2.30 -0.69
CA MET A 66 -18.15 1.62 -1.98
C MET A 66 -17.87 0.13 -1.78
N GLY A 67 -18.64 -0.71 -2.46
CA GLY A 67 -18.36 -2.14 -2.50
C GLY A 67 -17.04 -2.45 -3.25
N ARG A 68 -16.42 -3.59 -2.97
CA ARG A 68 -15.11 -3.97 -3.56
C ARG A 68 -15.04 -3.86 -5.09
N PHE A 69 -16.12 -4.20 -5.79
CA PHE A 69 -16.17 -4.11 -7.25
C PHE A 69 -16.41 -2.68 -7.74
N GLU A 70 -17.08 -1.84 -6.95
CA GLU A 70 -17.22 -0.41 -7.24
C GLU A 70 -15.88 0.30 -7.08
N ILE A 71 -15.10 -0.04 -6.04
CA ILE A 71 -13.72 0.45 -5.88
C ILE A 71 -12.86 0.00 -7.07
N SER A 72 -12.93 -1.27 -7.47
CA SER A 72 -12.21 -1.75 -8.66
C SER A 72 -12.58 -0.94 -9.89
N LYS A 73 -13.88 -0.73 -10.16
CA LYS A 73 -14.34 0.07 -11.30
C LYS A 73 -13.85 1.51 -11.21
N TYR A 74 -13.90 2.12 -10.03
CA TYR A 74 -13.40 3.47 -9.80
C TYR A 74 -11.92 3.58 -10.13
N THR A 75 -11.09 2.62 -9.73
CA THR A 75 -9.67 2.65 -10.09
C THR A 75 -9.44 2.56 -11.60
N HIS A 76 -10.27 1.82 -12.34
CA HIS A 76 -10.18 1.78 -13.81
C HIS A 76 -10.59 3.09 -14.45
N ASP A 77 -11.60 3.76 -13.89
CA ASP A 77 -12.20 4.96 -14.45
C ASP A 77 -11.41 6.24 -14.10
N TYR A 78 -10.74 6.28 -12.93
CA TYR A 78 -10.14 7.51 -12.37
C TYR A 78 -8.63 7.46 -12.11
N CYS A 79 -7.99 6.28 -12.03
CA CYS A 79 -6.53 6.21 -11.86
C CYS A 79 -5.85 6.15 -13.24
N ALA A 80 -5.39 7.29 -13.75
CA ALA A 80 -4.79 7.40 -15.08
C ALA A 80 -3.46 6.63 -15.22
N GLU A 81 -2.81 6.31 -14.10
CA GLU A 81 -1.63 5.44 -14.05
C GLU A 81 -1.97 3.96 -14.26
N TRP A 82 -3.25 3.58 -14.12
CA TRP A 82 -3.70 2.22 -14.35
C TRP A 82 -3.82 1.94 -15.86
N GLN A 83 -3.43 0.73 -16.24
CA GLN A 83 -3.52 0.22 -17.60
C GLN A 83 -4.02 -1.22 -17.52
N ASP A 84 -4.93 -1.62 -18.41
CA ASP A 84 -5.51 -2.97 -18.41
C ASP A 84 -4.42 -4.03 -18.69
N PRO A 85 -4.19 -4.97 -17.76
CA PRO A 85 -3.19 -6.01 -17.95
C PRO A 85 -3.64 -7.19 -18.81
N ASN A 86 -4.82 -7.14 -19.45
CA ASN A 86 -5.39 -8.21 -20.27
C ASN A 86 -5.38 -9.56 -19.52
N GLY A 87 -5.82 -9.54 -18.26
CA GLY A 87 -5.84 -10.71 -17.39
C GLY A 87 -4.52 -11.01 -16.64
N SER A 88 -3.40 -10.39 -17.02
CA SER A 88 -2.10 -10.53 -16.34
C SER A 88 -1.95 -9.54 -15.16
N SER A 89 -0.74 -9.33 -14.66
CA SER A 89 -0.36 -8.24 -13.76
C SER A 89 0.94 -7.59 -14.24
N PHE A 90 1.04 -6.27 -14.11
CA PHE A 90 2.31 -5.57 -14.25
C PHE A 90 2.43 -4.44 -13.22
N PRO A 91 3.66 -4.11 -12.77
CA PRO A 91 3.89 -3.00 -11.86
C PRO A 91 3.55 -1.65 -12.50
N ILE A 92 2.87 -0.78 -11.75
CA ILE A 92 2.73 0.63 -12.12
C ILE A 92 4.09 1.31 -11.90
N LYS A 93 4.63 1.90 -12.95
CA LYS A 93 5.94 2.58 -12.88
C LYS A 93 5.80 3.96 -12.24
N PRO A 94 6.77 4.44 -11.46
CA PRO A 94 6.73 5.79 -10.87
C PRO A 94 6.49 6.91 -11.90
N GLU A 95 7.00 6.74 -13.12
CA GLU A 95 6.76 7.64 -14.25
C GLU A 95 5.27 7.82 -14.55
N GLU A 96 4.51 6.72 -14.57
CA GLU A 96 3.07 6.73 -14.88
C GLU A 96 2.29 7.45 -13.79
N ILE A 97 2.67 7.25 -12.52
CA ILE A 97 2.08 7.96 -11.38
C ILE A 97 2.35 9.46 -11.49
N PHE A 98 3.60 9.86 -11.76
CA PHE A 98 3.94 11.27 -11.88
C PHE A 98 3.28 11.93 -13.09
N ARG A 99 3.11 11.19 -14.18
CA ARG A 99 2.37 11.66 -15.36
C ARG A 99 0.89 11.82 -15.05
N ALA A 100 0.28 10.88 -14.34
CA ALA A 100 -1.13 10.93 -13.93
C ALA A 100 -1.44 12.16 -13.06
N VAL A 101 -0.51 12.59 -12.20
CA VAL A 101 -0.65 13.81 -11.38
C VAL A 101 -0.21 15.10 -12.10
N GLY A 102 0.00 15.04 -13.41
CA GLY A 102 0.23 16.22 -14.26
C GLY A 102 1.65 16.76 -14.29
N LYS A 103 2.67 15.96 -13.92
CA LYS A 103 4.07 16.37 -14.05
C LYS A 103 4.54 16.32 -15.50
N ASN A 104 5.40 17.28 -15.87
CA ASN A 104 6.03 17.25 -17.19
C ASN A 104 7.25 16.33 -17.21
N GLU A 105 7.72 15.95 -18.40
CA GLU A 105 8.83 15.00 -18.58
C GLU A 105 10.14 15.42 -17.89
N SER A 106 10.41 16.72 -17.75
CA SER A 106 11.59 17.20 -17.02
C SER A 106 11.46 16.98 -15.52
N GLU A 107 10.27 17.23 -14.96
CA GLU A 107 9.95 16.97 -13.56
C GLU A 107 9.93 15.48 -13.26
N ILE A 108 9.30 14.68 -14.13
CA ILE A 108 9.23 13.22 -13.99
C ILE A 108 10.64 12.64 -13.87
N ARG A 109 11.56 12.98 -14.79
CA ARG A 109 12.95 12.50 -14.71
C ARG A 109 13.63 12.83 -13.39
N LYS A 110 13.42 14.03 -12.86
CA LYS A 110 13.99 14.45 -11.57
C LYS A 110 13.38 13.68 -10.41
N LEU A 111 12.06 13.50 -10.41
CA LEU A 111 11.32 12.81 -9.36
C LEU A 111 11.64 11.32 -9.33
N VAL A 112 11.70 10.67 -10.50
CA VAL A 112 12.10 9.26 -10.64
C VAL A 112 13.52 9.08 -10.13
N ARG A 113 14.47 9.92 -10.54
CA ARG A 113 15.85 9.85 -10.05
C ARG A 113 15.91 9.94 -8.52
N LYS A 114 15.22 10.92 -7.94
CA LYS A 114 15.13 11.08 -6.47
C LYS A 114 14.51 9.85 -5.80
N HIS A 115 13.45 9.30 -6.40
CA HIS A 115 12.80 8.09 -5.89
C HIS A 115 13.76 6.88 -5.91
N THR A 116 14.50 6.67 -7.00
CA THR A 116 15.50 5.61 -7.10
C THR A 116 16.63 5.77 -6.08
N GLU A 117 17.15 6.99 -5.90
CA GLU A 117 18.17 7.29 -4.88
C GLU A 117 17.65 6.95 -3.47
N GLN A 118 16.40 7.31 -3.15
CA GLN A 118 15.78 6.97 -1.86
C GLN A 118 15.59 5.46 -1.67
N GLN A 119 15.20 4.73 -2.72
CA GLN A 119 15.06 3.27 -2.68
C GLN A 119 16.40 2.60 -2.41
N GLN A 120 17.48 3.05 -3.06
CA GLN A 120 18.83 2.53 -2.82
C GLN A 120 19.28 2.78 -1.38
N LEU A 121 19.04 3.98 -0.85
CA LEU A 121 19.35 4.30 0.55
C LEU A 121 18.56 3.42 1.52
N ASN A 122 17.28 3.17 1.25
CA ASN A 122 16.45 2.30 2.08
C ASN A 122 16.94 0.85 2.04
N GLN A 123 17.29 0.33 0.86
CA GLN A 123 17.85 -1.01 0.71
C GLN A 123 19.16 -1.17 1.49
N LEU A 124 20.07 -0.18 1.43
CA LEU A 124 21.31 -0.18 2.19
C LEU A 124 21.05 -0.14 3.71
N LYS A 125 20.11 0.69 4.17
CA LYS A 125 19.73 0.73 5.59
C LYS A 125 19.19 -0.61 6.07
N THR A 126 18.33 -1.26 5.29
CA THR A 126 17.78 -2.58 5.64
C THR A 126 18.87 -3.65 5.67
N ALA A 127 19.77 -3.66 4.69
CA ALA A 127 20.89 -4.60 4.65
C ALA A 127 21.80 -4.43 5.89
N LEU A 128 22.21 -3.20 6.18
CA LEU A 128 23.03 -2.89 7.36
C LEU A 128 22.31 -3.19 8.68
N GLY A 129 21.01 -2.88 8.79
CA GLY A 129 20.21 -3.16 9.97
C GLY A 129 20.08 -4.66 10.26
N ASN A 130 19.98 -5.49 9.21
CA ASN A 130 19.95 -6.95 9.34
C ASN A 130 21.33 -7.53 9.75
N ASP A 131 22.43 -6.92 9.32
CA ASP A 131 23.80 -7.32 9.70
C ASP A 131 24.12 -7.04 11.18
N PHE A 132 23.50 -6.03 11.80
CA PHE A 132 23.64 -5.77 13.24
C PHE A 132 22.81 -6.72 14.11
N ASN A 133 21.67 -7.19 13.61
CA ASN A 133 20.80 -8.12 14.34
C ASN A 133 21.28 -9.58 14.27
N THR A 134 21.93 -9.98 13.17
CA THR A 134 22.53 -11.33 13.04
C THR A 134 23.82 -11.49 13.87
N ASN A 135 24.54 -10.41 14.17
CA ASN A 135 25.75 -10.46 15.01
C ASN A 135 25.48 -10.38 16.53
N ARG A 136 24.22 -10.21 16.98
CA ARG A 136 23.83 -10.28 18.41
C ARG A 136 23.29 -11.63 18.86
N SER A 137 23.06 -12.56 17.93
CA SER A 137 22.51 -13.89 18.20
C SER A 137 23.56 -15.01 18.13
N ARG A 138 24.85 -14.69 18.28
CA ARG A 138 25.95 -15.65 18.39
C ARG A 138 26.72 -15.49 19.69
#